data_AF-A0A7D5IP39-F1
#
_entry.id   AF-A0A7D5IP39-F1
#
_cell.length_a   1.000
_cell.length_b   1.000
_cell.length_c   1.000
_cell.angle_alpha   90.00
_cell.angle_beta   90.00
_cell.angle_gamma   90.00
#
_symmetry.space_group_name_H-M   'P 1'
#
loop_
_entity.id
_entity.type
_entity.pdbx_description
1 polymer ?
#
loop_
_entity_poly.entity_id
_entity_poly.type
_entity_poly.pdbx_seq_one_letter_code
_entity_poly.pdbx_strand_id
1 'polypeptide(L)'
;MFEDIEFKSKSPIYNPEKYILGRNLDEQDLDEDLFQVNYDIEDIRYTIDVGWYPAFSLDGSFRIVVVKNCNWEDFLYDKRTRDYEQLHRYMEECVDIVIDLIDKYEETVNVINQLKEICFLLHFGEIPDGDIESDLYGELVLAFDEICGTLSYSKLDSLNEDFVNFLVSTRLKNLTQLSEQINIQDYPQMHLNYLMATYTIKLLEKYYYLRK
;
A
#
# COMPACT_ATOMS: atom_id res chain seq x y z
N MET A 1 -13.42 7.31 24.70
CA MET A 1 -12.37 6.32 25.05
C MET A 1 -10.96 6.82 24.75
N PHE A 2 -10.71 7.44 23.59
CA PHE A 2 -9.38 7.90 23.14
C PHE A 2 -9.43 9.37 22.70
N GLU A 3 -10.01 10.24 23.54
CA GLU A 3 -10.27 11.65 23.18
C GLU A 3 -9.00 12.50 23.04
N ASP A 4 -7.89 12.01 23.59
CA ASP A 4 -6.57 12.63 23.56
C ASP A 4 -5.74 12.24 22.33
N ILE A 5 -6.17 11.24 21.55
CA ILE A 5 -5.48 10.79 20.34
C ILE A 5 -5.99 11.56 19.12
N GLU A 6 -5.07 12.19 18.38
CA GLU A 6 -5.39 12.84 17.11
C GLU A 6 -5.41 11.82 15.97
N PHE A 7 -6.60 11.29 15.66
CA PHE A 7 -6.74 10.26 14.63
C PHE A 7 -6.48 10.75 13.20
N LYS A 8 -6.58 12.05 12.91
CA LYS A 8 -6.49 12.63 11.55
C LYS A 8 -7.42 11.99 10.50
N SER A 9 -8.40 11.22 10.94
CA SER A 9 -9.42 10.64 10.08
C SER A 9 -10.39 11.71 9.60
N LYS A 10 -10.81 11.59 8.33
CA LYS A 10 -11.90 12.41 7.74
C LYS A 10 -13.28 11.77 7.96
N SER A 11 -13.31 10.52 8.40
CA SER A 11 -14.54 9.75 8.59
C SER A 11 -15.03 9.85 10.04
N PRO A 12 -16.35 9.74 10.28
CA PRO A 12 -16.88 9.75 11.63
C PRO A 12 -16.29 8.64 12.49
N ILE A 13 -15.91 8.98 13.71
CA ILE A 13 -15.50 8.01 14.74
C ILE A 13 -16.76 7.47 15.42
N TYR A 14 -16.87 6.15 15.51
CA TYR A 14 -17.89 5.49 16.29
C TYR A 14 -17.36 5.24 17.71
N ASN A 15 -18.01 5.83 18.70
CA ASN A 15 -17.70 5.67 20.12
C ASN A 15 -19.00 5.77 20.93
N PRO A 16 -19.74 4.66 21.13
CA PRO A 16 -21.08 4.65 21.73
C PRO A 16 -21.10 4.91 23.26
N GLU A 17 -20.01 5.41 23.85
CA GLU A 17 -19.88 5.71 25.28
C GLU A 17 -20.19 4.52 26.22
N LYS A 18 -19.98 3.29 25.76
CA LYS A 18 -20.20 2.07 26.56
C LYS A 18 -19.17 1.87 27.67
N TYR A 19 -17.93 2.31 27.44
CA TYR A 19 -16.84 2.20 28.38
C TYR A 19 -16.70 3.46 29.23
N ILE A 20 -16.69 3.29 30.56
CA ILE A 20 -16.50 4.35 31.54
C ILE A 20 -15.13 4.17 32.19
N LEU A 21 -14.21 5.11 31.90
CA LEU A 21 -12.86 5.10 32.44
C LEU A 21 -12.86 5.18 33.98
N GLY A 22 -12.03 4.35 34.63
CA GLY A 22 -11.90 4.30 36.09
C GLY A 22 -12.96 3.47 36.80
N ARG A 23 -14.00 2.99 36.10
CA ARG A 23 -14.93 2.00 36.64
C ARG A 23 -14.36 0.59 36.48
N ASN A 24 -14.70 -0.32 37.40
CA ASN A 24 -14.35 -1.72 37.28
C ASN A 24 -14.89 -2.30 35.97
N LEU A 25 -14.06 -3.02 35.22
CA LEU A 25 -14.43 -3.67 33.95
C LEU A 25 -15.52 -4.72 34.14
N ASP A 26 -15.45 -5.46 35.26
CA ASP A 26 -16.37 -6.56 35.59
C ASP A 26 -17.80 -6.06 35.92
N GLU A 27 -17.98 -4.75 36.05
CA GLU A 27 -19.27 -4.09 36.33
C GLU A 27 -19.87 -3.38 35.10
N GLN A 28 -19.25 -3.55 33.93
CA GLN A 28 -19.64 -2.90 32.68
C GLN A 28 -20.12 -3.93 31.66
N ASP A 29 -21.25 -3.65 31.01
CA ASP A 29 -21.81 -4.50 29.95
C ASP A 29 -21.10 -4.22 28.61
N LEU A 30 -19.82 -4.60 28.53
CA LEU A 30 -18.99 -4.40 27.34
C LEU A 30 -19.25 -5.49 26.29
N ASP A 31 -19.43 -5.08 25.04
CA ASP A 31 -19.67 -5.96 23.90
C ASP A 31 -18.62 -5.77 22.80
N GLU A 32 -18.87 -6.37 21.64
CA GLU A 32 -17.95 -6.36 20.50
C GLU A 32 -17.76 -4.96 19.88
N ASP A 33 -18.67 -4.01 20.13
CA ASP A 33 -18.71 -2.70 19.47
C ASP A 33 -18.41 -1.58 20.48
N LEU A 34 -17.12 -1.37 20.82
CA LEU A 34 -16.71 -0.34 21.78
C LEU A 34 -16.17 0.93 21.12
N PHE A 35 -15.41 0.80 20.05
CA PHE A 35 -14.84 1.94 19.34
C PHE A 35 -14.44 1.55 17.93
N GLN A 36 -14.69 2.41 16.95
CA GLN A 36 -14.23 2.21 15.58
C GLN A 36 -13.86 3.55 14.93
N VAL A 37 -12.73 3.58 14.24
CA VAL A 37 -12.33 4.70 13.37
C VAL A 37 -11.93 4.19 12.00
N ASN A 38 -12.41 4.87 10.96
CA ASN A 38 -12.14 4.53 9.57
C ASN A 38 -11.22 5.56 8.93
N TYR A 39 -10.37 5.13 8.01
CA TYR A 39 -9.52 5.96 7.17
C TYR A 39 -9.81 5.58 5.72
N ASP A 40 -10.59 6.42 5.04
CA ASP A 40 -10.99 6.23 3.65
C ASP A 40 -10.09 7.05 2.73
N ILE A 41 -9.32 6.39 1.86
CA ILE A 41 -8.44 7.02 0.87
C ILE A 41 -8.64 6.34 -0.48
N GLU A 42 -9.20 7.08 -1.43
CA GLU A 42 -9.59 6.53 -2.73
C GLU A 42 -10.42 5.24 -2.55
N ASP A 43 -9.93 4.10 -3.05
CA ASP A 43 -10.56 2.78 -2.94
C ASP A 43 -10.08 1.95 -1.73
N ILE A 44 -9.22 2.51 -0.87
CA ILE A 44 -8.65 1.81 0.29
C ILE A 44 -9.34 2.28 1.56
N ARG A 45 -9.75 1.31 2.39
CA ARG A 45 -10.25 1.57 3.75
C ARG A 45 -9.35 0.90 4.77
N TYR A 46 -8.83 1.66 5.72
CA TYR A 46 -8.30 1.11 6.96
C TYR A 46 -9.29 1.35 8.10
N THR A 47 -9.52 0.33 8.91
CA THR A 47 -10.39 0.41 10.08
C THR A 47 -9.61 -0.01 11.31
N ILE A 48 -9.54 0.86 12.31
CA ILE A 48 -9.12 0.46 13.65
C ILE A 48 -10.40 0.19 14.44
N ASP A 49 -10.54 -1.04 14.93
CA ASP A 49 -11.72 -1.50 15.64
C ASP A 49 -11.34 -2.03 17.03
N VAL A 50 -12.17 -1.72 18.02
CA VAL A 50 -12.02 -2.15 19.41
C VAL A 50 -13.32 -2.73 19.90
N GLY A 51 -13.23 -3.95 20.43
CA GLY A 51 -14.33 -4.67 21.03
C GLY A 51 -13.93 -5.42 22.29
N TRP A 52 -14.92 -5.90 23.04
CA TRP A 52 -14.74 -6.80 24.18
C TRP A 52 -15.07 -8.23 23.77
N TYR A 53 -14.11 -9.14 23.96
CA TYR A 53 -14.25 -10.52 23.53
C TYR A 53 -13.82 -11.53 24.61
N PRO A 54 -14.65 -12.55 24.92
CA PRO A 54 -16.03 -12.71 24.45
C PRO A 54 -16.97 -11.61 24.96
N ALA A 55 -17.94 -11.20 24.14
CA ALA A 55 -18.92 -10.17 24.49
C ALA A 55 -19.63 -10.47 25.82
N PHE A 56 -19.85 -9.44 26.63
CA PHE A 56 -20.53 -9.50 27.93
C PHE A 56 -19.92 -10.48 28.95
N SER A 57 -18.72 -11.00 28.69
CA SER A 57 -18.05 -11.97 29.56
C SER A 57 -17.14 -11.28 30.57
N LEU A 58 -17.24 -11.67 31.83
CA LEU A 58 -16.30 -11.24 32.89
C LEU A 58 -14.86 -11.67 32.58
N ASP A 59 -14.68 -12.81 31.92
CA ASP A 59 -13.39 -13.33 31.48
C ASP A 59 -12.93 -12.74 30.13
N GLY A 60 -13.67 -11.77 29.59
CA GLY A 60 -13.32 -11.13 28.33
C GLY A 60 -12.11 -10.21 28.42
N SER A 61 -11.76 -9.64 27.28
CA SER A 61 -10.67 -8.65 27.16
C SER A 61 -10.96 -7.72 26.01
N PHE A 62 -10.39 -6.52 26.05
CA PHE A 62 -10.32 -5.68 24.88
C PHE A 62 -9.55 -6.44 23.80
N ARG A 63 -10.08 -6.42 22.58
CA ARG A 63 -9.38 -6.76 21.36
C ARG A 63 -9.34 -5.49 20.52
N ILE A 64 -8.15 -5.16 20.02
CA ILE A 64 -7.96 -4.06 19.08
C ILE A 64 -7.34 -4.63 17.80
N VAL A 65 -7.92 -4.25 16.67
CA VAL A 65 -7.50 -4.74 15.36
C VAL A 65 -7.33 -3.60 14.36
N VAL A 66 -6.41 -3.78 13.41
CA VAL A 66 -6.35 -2.99 12.17
C VAL A 66 -6.80 -3.87 11.02
N VAL A 67 -7.86 -3.45 10.33
CA VAL A 67 -8.47 -4.15 9.20
C VAL A 67 -8.27 -3.32 7.94
N LYS A 68 -7.87 -3.96 6.85
CA LYS A 68 -7.78 -3.34 5.54
C LYS A 68 -8.93 -3.84 4.66
N ASN A 69 -9.59 -2.93 3.94
CA ASN A 69 -10.62 -3.22 2.94
C ASN A 69 -11.73 -4.16 3.44
N CYS A 70 -12.14 -3.99 4.71
CA CYS A 70 -13.12 -4.84 5.39
C CYS A 70 -12.77 -6.35 5.40
N ASN A 71 -11.49 -6.70 5.25
CA ASN A 71 -11.03 -8.09 5.30
C ASN A 71 -10.86 -8.56 6.76
N TRP A 72 -11.96 -8.99 7.37
CA TRP A 72 -11.98 -9.49 8.76
C TRP A 72 -11.32 -10.86 8.95
N GLU A 73 -10.81 -11.48 7.88
CA GLU A 73 -10.09 -12.75 7.93
C GLU A 73 -8.56 -12.56 8.04
N ASP A 74 -8.05 -11.36 7.71
CA ASP A 74 -6.61 -11.04 7.73
C ASP A 74 -6.34 -9.66 8.33
N PHE A 75 -5.92 -9.65 9.60
CA PHE A 75 -5.65 -8.42 10.35
C PHE A 75 -4.23 -7.93 10.13
N LEU A 76 -4.06 -6.64 9.85
CA LEU A 76 -2.75 -6.00 9.82
C LEU A 76 -2.15 -5.87 11.23
N TYR A 77 -3.00 -5.88 12.25
CA TYR A 77 -2.65 -5.82 13.66
C TYR A 77 -3.77 -6.48 14.48
N ASP A 78 -3.43 -7.31 15.47
CA ASP A 78 -4.40 -7.95 16.38
C ASP A 78 -3.77 -8.14 17.77
N LYS A 79 -4.30 -7.42 18.77
CA LYS A 79 -3.84 -7.50 20.16
C LYS A 79 -5.02 -7.57 21.12
N ARG A 80 -4.73 -8.12 22.31
CA ARG A 80 -5.69 -8.22 23.40
C ARG A 80 -5.10 -7.74 24.71
N THR A 81 -5.95 -7.15 25.57
CA THR A 81 -5.56 -6.69 26.90
C THR A 81 -6.78 -6.47 27.80
N ARG A 82 -6.60 -6.56 29.12
CA ARG A 82 -7.56 -6.07 30.12
C ARG A 82 -7.11 -4.76 30.77
N ASP A 83 -5.88 -4.33 30.49
CA ASP A 83 -5.32 -3.08 30.98
C ASP A 83 -5.63 -1.96 29.98
N TYR A 84 -6.30 -0.91 30.46
CA TYR A 84 -6.67 0.25 29.68
C TYR A 84 -5.45 1.07 29.23
N GLU A 85 -4.42 1.21 30.08
CA GLU A 85 -3.20 1.94 29.67
C GLU A 85 -2.50 1.20 28.52
N GLN A 86 -2.49 -0.14 28.58
CA GLN A 86 -1.97 -0.95 27.49
C GLN A 86 -2.85 -0.88 26.23
N LEU A 87 -4.17 -0.82 26.37
CA LEU A 87 -5.09 -0.63 25.23
C LEU A 87 -4.83 0.71 24.55
N HIS A 88 -4.62 1.76 25.34
CA HIS A 88 -4.31 3.10 24.84
C HIS A 88 -3.00 3.10 24.04
N ARG A 89 -1.93 2.49 24.56
CA ARG A 89 -0.68 2.29 23.79
C ARG A 89 -0.90 1.54 22.48
N TYR A 90 -1.71 0.48 22.48
CA TYR A 90 -2.02 -0.23 21.25
C TYR A 90 -2.80 0.62 20.26
N MET A 91 -3.65 1.54 20.72
CA MET A 91 -4.34 2.48 19.87
C MET A 91 -3.36 3.45 19.18
N GLU A 92 -2.39 3.98 19.92
CA GLU A 92 -1.31 4.80 19.34
C GLU A 92 -0.53 4.03 18.27
N GLU A 93 -0.14 2.77 18.56
CA GLU A 93 0.52 1.90 17.59
C GLU A 93 -0.33 1.66 16.34
N CYS A 94 -1.64 1.43 16.48
CA CYS A 94 -2.56 1.27 15.35
C CYS A 94 -2.64 2.54 14.49
N VAL A 95 -2.70 3.73 15.11
CA VAL A 95 -2.73 5.01 14.41
C VAL A 95 -1.43 5.22 13.63
N ASP A 96 -0.27 4.96 14.25
CA ASP A 96 1.04 5.06 13.58
C ASP A 96 1.14 4.12 12.37
N ILE A 97 0.68 2.87 12.51
CA ILE A 97 0.65 1.90 11.41
C ILE A 97 -0.21 2.42 10.26
N VAL A 98 -1.42 2.91 10.56
CA VAL A 98 -2.34 3.38 9.52
C VAL A 98 -1.77 4.63 8.83
N ILE A 99 -1.23 5.60 9.58
CA ILE A 99 -0.60 6.80 8.99
C ILE A 99 0.58 6.43 8.08
N ASP A 100 1.48 5.55 8.51
CA ASP A 100 2.62 5.12 7.69
C ASP A 100 2.18 4.42 6.39
N LEU A 101 1.12 3.60 6.45
CA LEU A 101 0.56 2.96 5.25
C LEU A 101 -0.05 3.98 4.28
N ILE A 102 -0.71 5.00 4.80
CA ILE A 102 -1.31 6.10 4.03
C ILE A 102 -0.22 6.92 3.35
N ASP A 103 0.79 7.36 4.13
CA ASP A 103 1.89 8.17 3.62
C ASP A 103 2.65 7.42 2.50
N LYS A 104 2.91 6.12 2.69
CA LYS A 104 3.52 5.27 1.65
C LYS A 104 2.69 5.18 0.38
N TYR A 105 1.35 5.10 0.51
CA TYR A 105 0.45 5.08 -0.63
C TYR A 105 0.47 6.42 -1.37
N GLU A 106 0.28 7.53 -0.68
CA GLU A 106 0.28 8.87 -1.26
C GLU A 106 1.62 9.21 -1.93
N GLU A 107 2.75 8.89 -1.28
CA GLU A 107 4.09 9.04 -1.88
C GLU A 107 4.21 8.24 -3.17
N THR A 108 3.78 6.97 -3.15
CA THR A 108 3.85 6.09 -4.33
C THR A 108 3.00 6.63 -5.48
N VAL A 109 1.78 7.10 -5.20
CA VAL A 109 0.89 7.74 -6.18
C VAL A 109 1.51 9.01 -6.75
N ASN A 110 2.11 9.84 -5.89
CA ASN A 110 2.79 11.07 -6.33
C ASN A 110 3.94 10.79 -7.28
N VAL A 111 4.77 9.79 -6.99
CA VAL A 111 5.86 9.38 -7.89
C VAL A 111 5.31 8.80 -9.20
N ILE A 112 4.27 7.98 -9.15
CA ILE A 112 3.58 7.47 -10.36
C ILE A 112 3.10 8.64 -11.23
N ASN A 113 2.52 9.67 -10.63
CA ASN A 113 2.02 10.82 -11.38
C ASN A 113 3.15 11.64 -12.02
N GLN A 114 4.30 11.79 -11.36
CA GLN A 114 5.48 12.41 -11.97
C GLN A 114 6.02 11.56 -13.14
N LEU A 115 6.08 10.23 -12.98
CA LEU A 115 6.52 9.32 -14.04
C LEU A 115 5.58 9.37 -15.25
N LYS A 116 4.27 9.53 -15.05
CA LYS A 116 3.30 9.75 -16.15
C LYS A 116 3.74 10.92 -17.02
N GLU A 117 4.09 12.06 -16.42
CA GLU A 117 4.49 13.26 -17.17
C GLU A 117 5.79 13.04 -17.95
N ILE A 118 6.74 12.30 -17.37
CA ILE A 118 8.06 12.06 -17.97
C ILE A 118 8.00 10.97 -19.05
N CYS A 119 7.25 9.90 -18.85
CA CYS A 119 7.21 8.74 -19.75
C CYS A 119 6.83 9.13 -21.18
N PHE A 120 5.91 10.07 -21.36
CA PHE A 120 5.49 10.54 -22.69
C PHE A 120 6.51 11.47 -23.37
N LEU A 121 7.56 11.89 -22.66
CA LEU A 121 8.64 12.74 -23.19
C LEU A 121 9.91 11.95 -23.53
N LEU A 122 9.95 10.65 -23.22
CA LEU A 122 11.14 9.83 -23.43
C LEU A 122 11.39 9.58 -24.92
N HIS A 123 12.64 9.77 -25.32
CA HIS A 123 13.12 9.41 -26.65
C HIS A 123 13.87 8.07 -26.56
N PHE A 124 13.63 7.16 -27.51
CA PHE A 124 14.37 5.89 -27.54
C PHE A 124 15.77 5.98 -28.16
N GLY A 125 16.09 7.05 -28.87
CA GLY A 125 17.30 7.14 -29.69
C GLY A 125 17.17 6.31 -30.97
N GLU A 126 18.32 6.01 -31.57
CA GLU A 126 18.43 5.11 -32.71
C GLU A 126 18.61 3.67 -32.25
N ILE A 127 18.20 2.72 -33.09
CA ILE A 127 18.41 1.29 -32.83
C ILE A 127 19.91 1.00 -32.95
N PRO A 128 20.55 0.38 -31.94
CA PRO A 128 21.95 -0.01 -32.01
C PRO A 128 22.20 -1.07 -33.09
N ASP A 129 23.40 -1.05 -33.69
CA ASP A 129 23.81 -2.02 -34.72
C ASP A 129 24.16 -3.41 -34.15
N GLY A 130 24.41 -3.52 -32.84
CA GLY A 130 24.80 -4.78 -32.20
C GLY A 130 23.59 -5.66 -31.87
N ASP A 131 23.74 -6.98 -32.00
CA ASP A 131 22.64 -7.93 -31.81
C ASP A 131 22.02 -7.84 -30.41
N ILE A 132 22.85 -7.86 -29.35
CA ILE A 132 22.38 -7.84 -27.96
C ILE A 132 21.82 -6.46 -27.59
N GLU A 133 22.45 -5.39 -28.07
CA GLU A 133 22.02 -4.02 -27.86
C GLU A 133 20.67 -3.76 -28.54
N SER A 134 20.46 -4.29 -29.74
CA SER A 134 19.19 -4.25 -30.47
C SER A 134 18.11 -5.06 -29.73
N ASP A 135 18.44 -6.23 -29.18
CA ASP A 135 17.52 -7.02 -28.35
C ASP A 135 17.10 -6.25 -27.08
N LEU A 136 18.05 -5.61 -26.38
CA LEU A 136 17.74 -4.76 -25.22
C LEU A 136 16.87 -3.56 -25.64
N TYR A 137 17.18 -2.92 -26.76
CA TYR A 137 16.37 -1.83 -27.29
C TYR A 137 14.93 -2.28 -27.56
N GLY A 138 14.76 -3.45 -28.20
CA GLY A 138 13.45 -4.05 -28.45
C GLY A 138 12.67 -4.32 -27.16
N GLU A 139 13.33 -4.91 -26.15
CA GLU A 139 12.69 -5.18 -24.86
C GLU A 139 12.32 -3.89 -24.12
N LEU A 140 13.13 -2.84 -24.21
CA LEU A 140 12.80 -1.51 -23.68
C LEU A 140 11.53 -0.97 -24.34
N VAL A 141 11.42 -1.03 -25.67
CA VAL A 141 10.23 -0.57 -26.39
C VAL A 141 8.98 -1.33 -25.93
N LEU A 142 9.06 -2.66 -25.79
CA LEU A 142 7.95 -3.48 -25.32
C LEU A 142 7.54 -3.13 -23.88
N ALA A 143 8.51 -3.03 -22.97
CA ALA A 143 8.24 -2.68 -21.58
C ALA A 143 7.59 -1.30 -21.45
N PHE A 144 8.03 -0.31 -22.24
CA PHE A 144 7.44 1.02 -22.21
C PHE A 144 6.05 1.09 -22.82
N ASP A 145 5.74 0.33 -23.88
CA ASP A 145 4.37 0.28 -24.41
C ASP A 145 3.39 -0.19 -23.31
N GLU A 146 3.80 -1.20 -22.54
CA GLU A 146 3.03 -1.74 -21.42
C GLU A 146 2.95 -0.75 -20.24
N ILE A 147 4.07 -0.13 -19.86
CA ILE A 147 4.12 0.89 -18.80
C ILE A 147 3.26 2.09 -19.16
N CYS A 148 3.47 2.72 -20.33
CA CYS A 148 2.73 3.89 -20.77
C CYS A 148 1.24 3.58 -20.93
N GLY A 149 0.92 2.39 -21.44
CA GLY A 149 -0.44 1.87 -21.44
C GLY A 149 -1.03 1.86 -20.03
N THR A 150 -0.34 1.27 -19.07
CA THR A 150 -0.79 1.14 -17.66
C THR A 150 -0.93 2.49 -16.96
N LEU A 151 0.02 3.38 -17.20
CA LEU A 151 0.07 4.71 -16.62
C LEU A 151 -1.02 5.66 -17.17
N SER A 152 -1.71 5.29 -18.25
CA SER A 152 -2.92 5.99 -18.66
C SER A 152 -4.02 5.85 -17.59
N TYR A 153 -4.72 6.95 -17.27
CA TYR A 153 -5.66 7.04 -16.14
C TYR A 153 -6.67 5.89 -16.06
N SER A 154 -7.20 5.42 -17.19
CA SER A 154 -8.19 4.34 -17.21
C SER A 154 -7.64 2.96 -16.87
N LYS A 155 -6.30 2.76 -16.94
CA LYS A 155 -5.68 1.44 -16.75
C LYS A 155 -5.04 1.24 -15.38
N LEU A 156 -4.61 2.30 -14.69
CA LEU A 156 -3.99 2.17 -13.37
C LEU A 156 -4.96 1.57 -12.33
N ASP A 157 -6.23 1.96 -12.39
CA ASP A 157 -7.28 1.42 -11.51
C ASP A 157 -7.66 -0.02 -11.87
N SER A 158 -7.33 -0.46 -13.08
CA SER A 158 -7.57 -1.82 -13.57
C SER A 158 -6.36 -2.76 -13.39
N LEU A 159 -5.28 -2.27 -12.76
CA LEU A 159 -4.07 -3.03 -12.53
C LEU A 159 -4.39 -4.28 -11.68
N ASN A 160 -4.02 -5.44 -12.20
CA ASN A 160 -4.29 -6.74 -11.57
C ASN A 160 -3.00 -7.55 -11.36
N GLU A 161 -3.11 -8.59 -10.53
CA GLU A 161 -1.98 -9.42 -10.11
C GLU A 161 -1.26 -10.09 -11.29
N ASP A 162 -2.02 -10.66 -12.24
CA ASP A 162 -1.45 -11.37 -13.39
C ASP A 162 -0.59 -10.44 -14.25
N PHE A 163 -1.06 -9.22 -14.48
CA PHE A 163 -0.32 -8.24 -15.26
C PHE A 163 0.91 -7.70 -14.52
N VAL A 164 0.79 -7.42 -13.22
CA VAL A 164 1.96 -7.03 -12.38
C VAL A 164 3.01 -8.14 -12.37
N ASN A 165 2.58 -9.38 -12.16
CA ASN A 165 3.45 -10.55 -12.22
C ASN A 165 4.12 -10.70 -13.58
N PHE A 166 3.41 -10.41 -14.67
CA PHE A 166 3.98 -10.41 -16.01
C PHE A 166 5.06 -9.33 -16.18
N LEU A 167 4.80 -8.09 -15.77
CA LEU A 167 5.79 -7.01 -15.81
C LEU A 167 7.06 -7.38 -15.03
N VAL A 168 6.92 -7.95 -13.84
CA VAL A 168 8.05 -8.32 -12.98
C VAL A 168 8.79 -9.55 -13.51
N SER A 169 8.08 -10.65 -13.75
CA SER A 169 8.68 -11.94 -14.10
C SER A 169 9.17 -12.04 -15.54
N THR A 170 8.62 -11.21 -16.43
CA THR A 170 8.99 -11.18 -17.86
C THR A 170 9.79 -9.92 -18.18
N ARG A 171 9.19 -8.72 -18.11
CA ARG A 171 9.85 -7.49 -18.58
C ARG A 171 11.07 -7.12 -17.75
N LEU A 172 10.89 -6.95 -16.44
CA LEU A 172 12.00 -6.57 -15.56
C LEU A 172 13.12 -7.60 -15.59
N LYS A 173 12.77 -8.89 -15.64
CA LYS A 173 13.74 -9.99 -15.78
C LYS A 173 14.53 -9.89 -17.09
N ASN A 174 13.86 -9.76 -18.23
CA ASN A 174 14.51 -9.69 -19.54
C ASN A 174 15.42 -8.45 -19.64
N LEU A 175 14.91 -7.28 -19.24
CA LEU A 175 15.69 -6.04 -19.20
C LEU A 175 16.96 -6.20 -18.38
N THR A 176 16.85 -6.81 -17.19
CA THR A 176 18.01 -7.04 -16.31
C THR A 176 19.03 -7.96 -16.98
N GLN A 177 18.58 -9.12 -17.49
CA GLN A 177 19.45 -10.10 -18.13
C GLN A 177 20.16 -9.58 -19.38
N LEU A 178 19.48 -8.79 -20.21
CA LEU A 178 20.07 -8.18 -21.41
C LEU A 178 21.05 -7.06 -21.03
N SER A 179 20.70 -6.23 -20.04
CA SER A 179 21.57 -5.14 -19.58
C SER A 179 22.89 -5.62 -18.98
N GLU A 180 22.91 -6.81 -18.36
CA GLU A 180 24.13 -7.41 -17.79
C GLU A 180 25.13 -7.89 -18.86
N GLN A 181 24.67 -8.07 -20.11
CA GLN A 181 25.50 -8.57 -21.21
C GLN A 181 26.20 -7.45 -22.00
N ILE A 182 25.87 -6.19 -21.73
CA ILE A 182 26.44 -5.03 -22.42
C ILE A 182 26.95 -3.99 -21.41
N ASN A 183 27.85 -3.12 -21.83
CA ASN A 183 28.17 -1.93 -21.06
C ASN A 183 27.14 -0.83 -21.37
N ILE A 184 26.00 -0.86 -20.68
CA ILE A 184 24.89 0.06 -20.95
C ILE A 184 25.27 1.55 -20.83
N GLN A 185 26.36 1.88 -20.12
CA GLN A 185 26.87 3.26 -20.03
C GLN A 185 27.34 3.82 -21.37
N ASP A 186 27.70 2.96 -22.33
CA ASP A 186 28.08 3.36 -23.68
C ASP A 186 26.85 3.82 -24.50
N TYR A 187 25.64 3.58 -23.98
CA TYR A 187 24.35 3.94 -24.58
C TYR A 187 23.52 4.80 -23.62
N PRO A 188 23.86 6.08 -23.40
CA PRO A 188 23.23 6.90 -22.36
C PRO A 188 21.71 6.98 -22.42
N GLN A 189 21.13 7.04 -23.62
CA GLN A 189 19.68 7.08 -23.79
C GLN A 189 19.01 5.75 -23.40
N MET A 190 19.60 4.62 -23.82
CA MET A 190 19.10 3.29 -23.42
C MET A 190 19.27 3.07 -21.93
N HIS A 191 20.37 3.55 -21.34
CA HIS A 191 20.59 3.47 -19.90
C HIS A 191 19.52 4.25 -19.12
N LEU A 192 19.20 5.48 -19.56
CA LEU A 192 18.12 6.27 -18.97
C LEU A 192 16.77 5.54 -19.10
N ASN A 193 16.46 5.02 -20.28
CA ASN A 193 15.24 4.26 -20.54
C ASN A 193 15.15 3.01 -19.67
N TYR A 194 16.26 2.28 -19.50
CA TYR A 194 16.36 1.12 -18.62
C TYR A 194 16.07 1.48 -17.16
N LEU A 195 16.69 2.53 -16.62
CA LEU A 195 16.46 2.97 -15.25
C LEU A 195 14.99 3.37 -15.06
N MET A 196 14.42 4.11 -16.01
CA MET A 196 13.02 4.53 -15.99
C MET A 196 12.06 3.34 -16.04
N ALA A 197 12.26 2.40 -16.98
CA ALA A 197 11.40 1.22 -17.12
C ALA A 197 11.45 0.34 -15.86
N THR A 198 12.64 0.00 -15.40
CA THR A 198 12.82 -0.90 -14.25
C THR A 198 12.31 -0.29 -12.94
N TYR A 199 12.53 1.02 -12.73
CA TYR A 199 11.97 1.73 -11.58
C TYR A 199 10.44 1.78 -11.64
N THR A 200 9.88 2.09 -12.80
CA THR A 200 8.42 2.18 -12.98
C THR A 200 7.75 0.83 -12.75
N ILE A 201 8.30 -0.27 -13.25
CA ILE A 201 7.76 -1.62 -13.01
C ILE A 201 7.71 -1.93 -11.50
N LYS A 202 8.81 -1.68 -10.78
CA LYS A 202 8.87 -1.90 -9.32
C LYS A 202 7.88 -1.00 -8.56
N LEU A 203 7.67 0.22 -9.05
CA LEU A 203 6.71 1.14 -8.44
C LEU A 203 5.26 0.71 -8.69
N LEU A 204 4.94 0.20 -9.88
CA LEU A 204 3.63 -0.37 -10.19
C LEU A 204 3.33 -1.62 -9.34
N GLU A 205 4.34 -2.47 -9.13
CA GLU A 205 4.25 -3.60 -8.19
C GLU A 205 3.97 -3.13 -6.76
N LYS A 206 4.75 -2.16 -6.25
CA LYS A 206 4.53 -1.57 -4.93
C LYS A 206 3.12 -0.98 -4.80
N TYR A 207 2.69 -0.20 -5.80
CA TYR A 207 1.35 0.40 -5.83
C TYR A 207 0.24 -0.66 -5.76
N TYR A 208 0.38 -1.74 -6.53
CA TYR A 208 -0.58 -2.84 -6.54
C TYR A 208 -0.74 -3.46 -5.15
N TYR A 209 0.37 -3.80 -4.47
CA TYR A 209 0.32 -4.40 -3.14
C TYR A 209 -0.11 -3.43 -2.03
N LEU A 210 0.16 -2.12 -2.18
CA LEU A 210 -0.38 -1.12 -1.27
C LEU A 210 -1.90 -0.99 -1.41
N ARG A 211 -2.47 -1.23 -2.60
CA ARG A 211 -3.92 -1.18 -2.82
C ARG A 211 -4.66 -2.46 -2.43
N LYS A 212 -4.08 -3.64 -2.68
CA LYS A 212 -4.63 -4.95 -2.35
C LYS A 212 -4.80 -5.12 -0.84
#